data_AF-A0A4Y9YKM3-F1
#
_entry.id   AF-A0A4Y9YKM3-F1
#
_cell.length_a   1.000
_cell.length_b   1.000
_cell.length_c   1.000
_cell.angle_alpha   90.00
_cell.angle_beta   90.00
_cell.angle_gamma   90.00
#
_symmetry.space_group_name_H-M   'P 1'
#
loop_
_entity.id
_entity.type
_entity.pdbx_description
1 polymer ?
#
loop_
_entity_poly.entity_id
_entity_poly.type
_entity_poly.pdbx_seq_one_letter_code
_entity_poly.pdbx_strand_id
1 'polypeptide(L)' 'MPWYNGEQATAHLRSFLGAYYLVSEEPAFKALWRSYNECQFVDDEGDIVFYRNKQGASVAIPPRDCSSEQTDSDCKALCS' A
#
# COMPACT_ATOMS: atom_id res chain seq x y z
N MET A 1 -25.95 -4.68 8.73
CA MET A 1 -26.04 -3.24 8.42
C MET A 1 -26.87 -3.07 7.16
N PRO A 2 -27.92 -2.24 7.18
CA PRO A 2 -28.68 -1.91 5.98
C PRO A 2 -27.89 -1.01 5.02
N TRP A 3 -28.14 -1.13 3.72
CA TRP A 3 -27.43 -0.43 2.63
C TRP A 3 -27.52 1.10 2.67
N TYR A 4 -28.58 1.67 3.24
CA TYR A 4 -28.81 3.12 3.30
C TYR A 4 -27.86 3.87 4.25
N ASN A 5 -27.16 3.16 5.14
CA ASN A 5 -26.19 3.76 6.06
C ASN A 5 -24.73 3.67 5.56
N GLY A 6 -24.51 3.28 4.30
CA GLY A 6 -23.17 3.09 3.74
C GLY A 6 -22.32 4.36 3.76
N GLU A 7 -22.91 5.50 3.42
CA GLU A 7 -22.17 6.78 3.42
C GLU A 7 -21.75 7.23 4.82
N GLN A 8 -22.64 7.13 5.80
CA GLN A 8 -22.32 7.45 7.20
C GLN A 8 -21.24 6.53 7.74
N ALA A 9 -21.34 5.22 7.47
CA ALA A 9 -20.31 4.26 7.87
C ALA A 9 -18.95 4.59 7.22
N THR A 10 -18.94 4.96 5.94
CA THR A 10 -17.72 5.32 5.21
C THR A 10 -17.08 6.59 5.77
N ALA A 11 -17.88 7.60 6.13
CA ALA A 11 -17.38 8.83 6.74
C ALA A 11 -16.70 8.57 8.09
N HIS A 12 -17.30 7.73 8.95
CA HIS A 12 -16.69 7.34 10.22
C HIS A 12 -15.42 6.52 10.03
N LEU A 13 -15.42 5.55 9.11
CA LEU A 13 -14.24 4.75 8.80
C LEU A 13 -13.10 5.61 8.27
N ARG A 14 -13.39 6.55 7.38
CA ARG A 14 -12.39 7.49 6.83
C ARG A 14 -11.75 8.34 7.93
N SER A 15 -12.53 8.83 8.89
CA SER A 15 -11.99 9.58 10.03
C SER A 15 -11.12 8.73 10.96
N PHE A 16 -11.45 7.45 11.11
CA PHE A 16 -10.73 6.52 11.96
C PHE A 16 -9.42 6.03 11.34
N LEU A 17 -9.43 5.72 10.03
CA LEU A 17 -8.28 5.20 9.28
C LEU A 17 -7.27 6.30 8.90
N GLY A 18 -7.70 7.56 8.78
CA GLY A 18 -6.83 8.72 8.59
C GLY A 18 -5.92 8.59 7.36
N ALA A 19 -4.59 8.63 7.60
CA ALA A 19 -3.57 8.59 6.55
C ALA A 19 -3.51 7.26 5.78
N TYR A 20 -4.04 6.18 6.35
CA TYR A 20 -4.04 4.85 5.73
C TYR A 20 -5.29 4.59 4.88
N TYR A 21 -6.25 5.53 4.85
CA TYR A 21 -7.44 5.38 4.02
C TYR A 21 -7.14 5.70 2.56
N LEU A 22 -6.93 4.65 1.75
CA LEU A 22 -6.71 4.76 0.32
C LEU A 22 -8.05 4.71 -0.44
N VAL A 23 -8.33 5.76 -1.20
CA VAL A 23 -9.49 5.83 -2.10
C VAL A 23 -9.01 6.00 -3.53
N SER A 24 -9.67 5.31 -4.46
CA SER A 24 -9.45 5.48 -5.91
C SER A 24 -10.72 6.04 -6.54
N GLU A 25 -10.57 7.07 -7.37
CA GLU A 25 -11.66 7.66 -8.16
C GLU A 25 -11.85 6.95 -9.52
N GLU A 26 -11.04 5.93 -9.81
CA GLU A 26 -11.16 5.16 -11.03
C GLU A 26 -12.48 4.36 -11.06
N PRO A 27 -13.12 4.20 -12.24
CA PRO A 27 -14.32 3.38 -12.35
C PRO A 27 -14.03 1.96 -11.88
N ALA A 28 -14.97 1.36 -11.15
CA ALA A 28 -14.77 0.11 -10.42
C ALA A 28 -14.16 -1.01 -11.27
N PHE A 29 -14.59 -1.15 -12.53
CA PHE A 29 -14.06 -2.17 -13.43
C PHE A 29 -12.59 -1.93 -13.84
N LYS A 30 -12.21 -0.66 -14.04
CA LYS A 30 -10.83 -0.29 -14.38
C LYS A 30 -9.91 -0.52 -13.17
N ALA A 31 -10.35 -0.09 -12.00
CA ALA A 31 -9.62 -0.34 -10.76
C ALA A 31 -9.42 -1.84 -10.52
N LEU A 32 -10.49 -2.63 -10.73
CA LEU A 32 -10.43 -4.09 -10.60
C LEU A 32 -9.46 -4.73 -11.61
N TRP A 33 -9.52 -4.32 -12.88
CA TRP A 33 -8.63 -4.84 -13.93
C TRP A 33 -7.16 -4.51 -13.65
N ARG A 34 -6.89 -3.31 -13.13
CA ARG A 34 -5.56 -2.88 -12.73
C ARG A 34 -5.04 -3.73 -11.57
N SER A 35 -5.81 -3.85 -10.49
CA SER A 35 -5.45 -4.68 -9.33
C SER A 35 -5.18 -6.14 -9.72
N TYR A 36 -5.97 -6.70 -10.63
CA TYR A 36 -5.76 -8.07 -11.11
C TYR A 36 -4.42 -8.26 -11.84
N ASN A 37 -3.97 -7.26 -12.60
CA ASN A 37 -2.72 -7.33 -13.35
C ASN A 37 -1.49 -6.93 -12.52
N GLU A 38 -1.65 -5.99 -11.60
CA GLU A 38 -0.55 -5.38 -10.82
C GLU A 38 -0.33 -6.03 -9.45
N CYS A 39 -1.32 -6.69 -8.85
CA CYS A 39 -1.25 -7.25 -7.50
C CYS A 39 -1.45 -8.77 -7.51
N GLN A 40 -0.47 -9.53 -7.99
CA GLN A 40 -0.58 -11.00 -8.12
C GLN A 40 0.20 -11.77 -7.08
N PHE A 41 1.33 -11.23 -6.63
CA PHE A 41 2.22 -11.91 -5.70
C PHE A 41 2.41 -11.07 -4.45
N VAL A 42 2.59 -11.77 -3.34
CA VAL A 42 2.87 -11.24 -2.00
C VAL A 42 4.24 -11.80 -1.66
N ASP A 43 5.19 -10.94 -1.26
CA ASP A 43 6.51 -11.43 -0.84
C ASP A 43 6.39 -12.21 0.48
N ASP A 44 7.08 -13.35 0.58
CA ASP A 44 7.04 -14.20 1.77
C ASP A 44 7.96 -13.68 2.91
N GLU A 45 8.74 -12.63 2.66
CA GLU A 45 9.79 -12.13 3.54
C GLU A 45 9.57 -10.64 3.90
N GLY A 46 9.55 -10.34 5.21
CA GLY A 46 9.52 -8.96 5.74
C GLY A 46 8.42 -8.71 6.78
N ASP A 47 8.61 -7.66 7.59
CA ASP A 47 7.61 -7.17 8.56
C ASP A 47 6.52 -6.33 7.86
N ILE A 48 6.84 -5.76 6.69
CA ILE A 48 5.93 -5.01 5.82
C ILE A 48 5.98 -5.63 4.42
N VAL A 49 4.84 -6.19 3.99
CA VAL A 49 4.76 -6.93 2.72
C VAL A 49 4.02 -6.11 1.66
N PHE A 50 4.59 -6.05 0.45
CA PHE A 50 4.02 -5.33 -0.69
C PHE A 50 3.50 -6.28 -1.76
N TYR A 51 2.44 -5.84 -2.45
CA TYR A 51 1.96 -6.53 -3.64
C TYR A 51 2.87 -6.24 -4.84
N ARG A 52 3.16 -7.29 -5.63
CA ARG A 52 3.96 -7.20 -6.86
C ARG A 52 3.19 -7.61 -8.11
N ASN A 53 3.60 -7.01 -9.22
CA ASN A 53 3.15 -7.38 -10.56
C ASN A 53 3.93 -8.59 -11.10
N LYS A 54 3.52 -9.11 -12.26
CA LYS A 54 4.21 -10.24 -12.94
C LYS A 54 5.70 -10.01 -13.24
N GLN A 55 6.12 -8.74 -13.27
CA GLN A 55 7.50 -8.34 -13.56
C GLN A 55 8.31 -8.13 -12.26
N GLY A 56 7.72 -8.38 -11.09
CA GLY A 56 8.36 -8.24 -9.79
C GLY A 56 8.48 -6.78 -9.30
N ALA A 57 7.80 -5.83 -9.93
CA ALA A 57 7.79 -4.42 -9.49
C ALA A 57 6.59 -4.13 -8.58
N SER A 58 6.81 -3.30 -7.55
CA SER A 58 5.78 -2.76 -6.65
C SER A 58 5.66 -1.24 -6.83
N VAL A 59 4.44 -0.70 -6.67
CA VAL A 59 4.14 0.73 -6.88
C VAL A 59 4.50 1.58 -5.66
N ALA A 60 4.46 0.99 -4.46
CA ALA A 60 4.88 1.64 -3.22
C ALA A 60 6.24 1.08 -2.81
N ILE A 61 7.26 1.92 -2.90
CA ILE A 61 8.52 1.72 -2.18
C ILE A 61 8.26 2.35 -0.81
N PRO A 62 8.52 1.67 0.32
CA PRO A 62 8.46 2.35 1.60
C PRO A 62 9.38 3.59 1.55
N PRO A 63 9.10 4.67 2.33
CA PRO A 63 10.19 5.60 2.62
C PRO A 63 11.37 4.75 3.07
N ARG A 64 12.60 4.98 2.59
CA ARG A 64 13.75 4.16 3.00
C ARG A 64 13.89 4.19 4.53
N ASP A 65 13.22 3.28 5.21
CA ASP A 65 13.56 2.84 6.53
C ASP A 65 14.63 1.77 6.32
N CYS A 66 15.79 2.01 6.90
CA CYS A 66 16.93 1.10 6.87
C CYS A 66 16.58 -0.16 7.66
N SER A 67 15.81 -1.04 7.05
CA SER A 67 15.39 -2.32 7.62
C SER A 67 15.00 -3.20 6.42
N SER A 68 15.94 -3.82 5.71
CA SER A 68 16.81 -4.88 6.21
C SER A 68 18.13 -5.03 5.41
N GLU A 69 19.22 -5.14 6.18
CA GLU A 69 20.57 -5.66 5.87
C GLU A 69 21.47 -4.93 4.85
N GLN A 70 22.24 -3.94 5.35
CA GLN A 70 23.72 -4.03 5.43
C GLN A 70 24.32 -2.80 6.14
N THR A 71 25.02 -3.06 7.24
CA THR A 71 25.95 -2.23 8.05
C THR A 71 25.65 -0.74 8.28
N ASP A 72 25.58 -0.39 9.57
CA ASP A 72 25.50 0.93 10.24
C ASP A 72 26.30 2.10 9.61
N SER A 73 27.28 1.82 8.75
CA SER A 73 28.10 2.80 8.03
C SER A 73 27.40 3.50 6.87
N ASP A 74 26.39 2.90 6.22
CA ASP A 74 25.78 3.46 5.00
C ASP A 74 24.62 4.43 5.28
N CYS A 75 24.05 4.39 6.49
CA CYS A 75 22.98 5.31 6.88
C CYS A 75 23.48 6.72 7.23
N LYS A 76 24.81 6.93 7.38
CA LYS A 76 25.39 8.24 7.75
C LYS A 76 25.81 9.09 6.55
N ALA A 77 25.89 8.51 5.35
CA ALA A 77 26.34 9.22 4.14
C ALA A 77 25.22 10.00 3.41
N LEU A 78 23.95 9.77 3.77
CA LEU A 78 22.77 10.35 3.10
C LEU A 78 22.05 11.43 3.92
N CYS A 79 22.55 11.76 5.12
CA CYS A 79 22.10 12.90 5.92
C CYS A 79 23.26 13.87 6.18
N SER A 80 23.85 14.41 5.11
CA SER A 80 24.60 15.67 5.14
C SER A 80 24.03 16.63 4.11
#